data_AF-A0A1G8DQZ9-F1
#
_entry.id   AF-A0A1G8DQZ9-F1
#
_cell.length_a   1.000
_cell.length_b   1.000
_cell.length_c   1.000
_cell.angle_alpha   90.00
_cell.angle_beta   90.00
_cell.angle_gamma   90.00
#
_symmetry.space_group_name_H-M   'P 1'
#
loop_
_entity.id
_entity.type
_entity.pdbx_description
1 polymer ?
#
loop_
_entity_poly.entity_id
_entity_poly.type
_entity_poly.pdbx_seq_one_letter_code
_entity_poly.pdbx_strand_id
1 'polypeptide(L)'
;MDHALSKVIELRENGFQFLHLRDDAGQLDRIMAFKQRRGFIDSILFWSETEARAGRLPAVRDSARPAQAVWIYEGPLVEAVDRLLDLPEPGARNAPTLMKATASDLAVVTTLPFKLKLPPGAIA
;
A
#
# COMPACT_ATOMS: atom_id res chain seq x y z
N MET A 1 2.85 6.49 25.88
CA MET A 1 3.58 5.82 24.79
C MET A 1 3.09 6.47 23.51
N ASP A 2 3.99 6.93 22.66
CA ASP A 2 3.64 7.61 21.41
C ASP A 2 2.82 6.67 20.51
N HIS A 3 1.58 7.06 20.21
CA HIS A 3 0.58 6.21 19.55
C HIS A 3 1.01 5.84 18.12
N ALA A 4 1.70 6.75 17.44
CA ALA A 4 2.25 6.51 16.10
C ALA A 4 3.35 5.44 16.14
N LEU A 5 4.28 5.53 17.09
CA LEU A 5 5.35 4.55 17.27
C LEU A 5 4.79 3.15 17.57
N SER A 6 3.75 3.05 18.42
CA SER A 6 3.08 1.78 18.68
C SER A 6 2.51 1.14 17.40
N LYS A 7 1.90 1.94 16.51
CA LYS A 7 1.37 1.45 15.22
C LYS A 7 2.46 1.00 14.26
N VAL A 8 3.62 1.67 14.25
CA VAL A 8 4.78 1.24 13.46
C VAL A 8 5.35 -0.09 13.98
N ILE A 9 5.40 -0.28 15.30
CA ILE A 9 5.78 -1.57 15.90
C ILE A 9 4.79 -2.67 15.50
N GLU A 10 3.49 -2.39 15.56
CA GLU A 10 2.44 -3.32 15.18
C GLU A 10 2.55 -3.78 13.71
N LEU A 11 2.88 -2.88 12.79
CA LEU A 11 3.20 -3.24 11.40
C LEU A 11 4.38 -4.23 11.34
N ARG A 12 5.46 -3.95 12.07
CA ARG A 12 6.64 -4.83 12.11
C ARG A 12 6.29 -6.21 12.65
N GLU A 13 5.51 -6.28 13.73
CA GLU A 13 5.04 -7.53 14.32
C GLU A 13 4.11 -8.31 13.39
N ASN A 14 3.32 -7.61 12.58
CA ASN A 14 2.52 -8.20 11.52
C ASN A 14 3.34 -8.61 10.28
N GLY A 15 4.67 -8.50 10.32
CA GLY A 15 5.57 -8.98 9.27
C GLY A 15 5.77 -8.02 8.10
N PHE A 16 5.47 -6.73 8.29
CA PHE A 16 5.84 -5.71 7.31
C PHE A 16 7.36 -5.47 7.32
N GLN A 17 7.91 -5.35 6.12
CA GLN A 17 9.29 -4.93 5.88
C GLN A 17 9.33 -3.43 5.62
N PHE A 18 10.38 -2.75 6.06
CA PHE A 18 10.51 -1.30 5.97
C PHE A 18 11.65 -0.89 5.04
N LEU A 19 11.39 0.15 4.25
CA LEU A 19 12.35 0.82 3.38
C LEU A 19 12.38 2.30 3.73
N HIS A 20 13.59 2.81 3.97
CA HIS A 20 13.85 4.23 4.11
C HIS A 20 14.06 4.83 2.72
N LEU A 21 13.10 5.63 2.26
CA LEU A 21 13.20 6.37 1.02
C LEU A 21 13.90 7.69 1.30
N ARG A 22 15.00 7.93 0.60
CA ARG A 22 15.83 9.12 0.75
C ARG A 22 15.66 10.03 -0.45
N ASP A 23 15.79 11.34 -0.21
CA ASP A 23 15.82 12.35 -1.27
C ASP A 23 17.18 12.38 -2.00
N ASP A 24 17.30 13.28 -2.98
CA ASP A 24 18.53 13.46 -3.77
C ASP A 24 19.72 13.94 -2.93
N ALA A 25 19.47 14.52 -1.74
CA ALA A 25 20.48 14.92 -0.77
C ALA A 25 20.84 13.80 0.22
N GLY A 26 20.24 12.61 0.07
CA GLY A 26 20.43 11.45 0.95
C GLY A 26 19.72 11.56 2.30
N GLN A 27 18.91 12.59 2.53
CA GLN A 27 18.11 12.74 3.74
C GLN A 27 16.88 11.85 3.69
N LEU A 28 16.37 11.43 4.85
CA LEU A 28 15.16 10.63 4.92
C LEU A 28 13.97 11.49 4.45
N ASP A 29 13.34 11.10 3.35
CA ASP A 29 12.14 11.74 2.82
C ASP A 29 10.89 11.03 3.37
N ARG A 30 10.83 9.69 3.24
CA ARG A 30 9.65 8.89 3.61
C ARG A 30 10.04 7.49 4.06
N ILE A 31 9.13 6.84 4.77
CA ILE A 31 9.22 5.43 5.13
C ILE A 31 8.13 4.66 4.38
N MET A 32 8.53 3.61 3.68
CA MET A 32 7.61 2.65 3.09
C MET A 32 7.65 1.36 3.90
N ALA A 33 6.51 0.87 4.34
CA ALA A 33 6.37 -0.48 4.84
C ALA A 33 5.57 -1.33 3.84
N PHE A 34 5.94 -2.57 3.62
CA PHE A 34 5.20 -3.47 2.73
C PHE A 34 5.22 -4.92 3.21
N LYS A 35 4.19 -5.67 2.81
CA LYS A 35 4.05 -7.10 3.08
C LYS A 35 3.49 -7.81 1.86
N GLN A 36 4.20 -8.84 1.42
CA GLN A 36 3.70 -9.74 0.38
C GLN A 36 2.55 -10.57 0.92
N ARG A 37 1.47 -10.64 0.14
CA ARG A 37 0.28 -11.46 0.38
C ARG A 37 0.05 -12.35 -0.85
N ARG A 38 -0.86 -13.32 -0.75
CA ARG A 38 -1.18 -14.21 -1.88
C ARG A 38 -1.73 -13.43 -3.08
N GLY A 39 -0.86 -13.12 -4.05
CA GLY A 39 -1.21 -12.36 -5.26
C GLY A 39 -1.35 -10.85 -5.06
N PHE A 40 -1.03 -10.32 -3.87
CA PHE A 40 -1.15 -8.91 -3.52
C PHE A 40 0.05 -8.42 -2.71
N ILE A 41 0.21 -7.11 -2.65
CA ILE A 41 1.18 -6.40 -1.81
C ILE A 41 0.40 -5.39 -0.99
N ASP A 42 0.45 -5.54 0.32
CA ASP A 42 0.05 -4.49 1.25
C ASP A 42 1.20 -3.51 1.38
N SER A 43 0.92 -2.22 1.27
CA SER A 43 1.93 -1.18 1.37
C SER A 43 1.39 0.03 2.12
N ILE A 44 2.26 0.70 2.86
CA ILE A 44 1.98 1.99 3.48
C ILE A 44 3.21 2.87 3.34
N LEU A 45 3.01 4.12 2.93
CA LEU A 45 4.01 5.15 2.78
C LEU A 45 3.67 6.30 3.73
N PHE A 46 4.60 6.76 4.55
CA PHE A 46 4.37 7.85 5.49
C PHE A 46 5.65 8.68 5.69
N TRP A 47 5.47 9.95 6.04
CA TRP A 47 6.56 10.90 6.31
C TRP A 47 6.27 11.80 7.51
N SER A 48 5.05 11.74 8.04
CA SER A 48 4.65 12.33 9.31
C SER A 48 3.56 11.48 9.95
N GLU A 49 3.19 11.81 11.18
CA GLU A 49 2.07 11.14 11.87
C GLU A 49 0.70 11.48 11.26
N THR A 50 0.60 12.64 10.60
CA THR A 50 -0.66 13.13 10.00
C THR A 50 -0.82 12.74 8.53
N GLU A 51 0.27 12.33 7.88
CA GLU A 51 0.29 12.04 6.44
C GLU A 51 0.88 10.65 6.17
N ALA A 52 -0.03 9.74 5.85
CA ALA A 52 0.24 8.39 5.40
C ALA A 52 -0.69 7.99 4.25
N ARG A 53 -0.20 7.09 3.42
CA ARG A 53 -0.95 6.48 2.31
C ARG A 53 -0.79 4.98 2.37
N ALA A 54 -1.89 4.27 2.57
CA ALA A 54 -1.93 2.82 2.60
C ALA A 54 -2.64 2.28 1.36
N GLY A 55 -2.25 1.09 0.91
CA GLY A 55 -2.87 0.48 -0.25
C GLY A 55 -2.57 -1.00 -0.38
N ARG A 56 -3.52 -1.73 -0.97
CA ARG A 56 -3.34 -3.11 -1.42
C ARG A 56 -3.31 -3.13 -2.95
N LEU A 57 -2.22 -3.64 -3.51
CA LEU A 57 -2.00 -3.71 -4.96
C LEU A 57 -1.83 -5.16 -5.39
N PRO A 58 -2.25 -5.56 -6.60
CA PRO A 58 -1.88 -6.86 -7.17
C PRO A 58 -0.35 -7.01 -7.26
N ALA A 59 0.17 -8.18 -6.88
CA ALA A 59 1.60 -8.47 -6.95
C ALA A 59 2.09 -8.62 -8.39
N VAL A 60 1.24 -9.17 -9.27
CA VAL A 60 1.50 -9.26 -10.70
C VAL A 60 1.06 -7.96 -11.36
N ARG A 61 2.01 -7.24 -11.94
CA ARG A 61 1.71 -6.12 -12.83
C ARG A 61 1.39 -6.69 -14.21
N ASP A 62 0.18 -6.44 -14.68
CA ASP A 62 -0.12 -6.52 -16.10
C ASP A 62 0.65 -5.38 -16.78
N SER A 63 1.67 -5.68 -17.59
CA SER A 63 2.46 -4.66 -18.29
C SER A 63 1.62 -3.86 -19.28
N ALA A 64 0.46 -4.37 -19.70
CA ALA A 64 -0.48 -3.69 -20.59
C ALA A 64 -1.43 -2.74 -19.84
N ARG A 65 -1.46 -2.73 -18.50
CA ARG A 65 -2.37 -1.89 -17.72
C ARG A 65 -1.67 -1.22 -16.53
N PRO A 66 -2.00 0.04 -16.20
CA PRO A 66 -1.51 0.64 -14.97
C PRO A 66 -1.92 -0.22 -13.77
N ALA A 67 -1.02 -0.39 -12.79
CA ALA A 67 -1.26 -1.22 -11.62
C ALA A 67 -2.41 -0.67 -10.78
N GLN A 68 -3.61 -1.23 -10.91
CA GLN A 68 -4.78 -0.75 -10.18
C GLN A 68 -4.74 -1.28 -8.76
N ALA A 69 -4.71 -0.38 -7.77
CA ALA A 69 -4.89 -0.75 -6.38
C ALA A 69 -6.32 -1.27 -6.18
N VAL A 70 -6.48 -2.34 -5.40
CA VAL A 70 -7.81 -2.85 -5.00
C VAL A 70 -8.37 -2.13 -3.80
N TRP A 71 -7.51 -1.42 -3.08
CA TRP A 71 -7.86 -0.63 -1.91
C TRP A 71 -6.80 0.44 -1.70
N ILE A 72 -7.23 1.65 -1.32
CA ILE A 72 -6.38 2.78 -0.97
C ILE A 72 -6.98 3.55 0.22
N TYR A 73 -6.11 4.14 1.02
CA TYR A 73 -6.46 5.09 2.05
C TYR A 73 -5.38 6.17 2.15
N GLU A 74 -5.78 7.43 2.32
CA GLU A 74 -4.89 8.55 2.59
C GLU A 74 -5.39 9.29 3.85
N GLY A 75 -4.50 9.54 4.81
CA GLY A 75 -4.85 10.19 6.07
C GLY A 75 -3.79 10.00 7.16
N PRO A 76 -4.15 10.16 8.44
CA PRO A 76 -3.22 9.98 9.56
C PRO A 76 -2.63 8.56 9.61
N LEU A 77 -1.37 8.46 10.06
CA LEU A 77 -0.62 7.20 10.13
C LEU A 77 -1.34 6.14 10.95
N VAL A 78 -1.87 6.51 12.11
CA VAL A 78 -2.58 5.59 13.01
C VAL A 78 -3.77 4.96 12.29
N GLU A 79 -4.64 5.79 11.70
CA GLU A 79 -5.82 5.33 10.97
C GLU A 79 -5.45 4.51 9.72
N ALA A 80 -4.38 4.90 9.03
CA ALA A 80 -3.89 4.18 7.86
C ALA A 80 -3.40 2.78 8.22
N VAL A 81 -2.71 2.63 9.35
CA VAL A 81 -2.26 1.33 9.87
C VAL A 81 -3.46 0.49 10.28
N ASP A 82 -4.39 1.04 11.07
CA ASP A 82 -5.58 0.32 11.54
C ASP A 82 -6.37 -0.24 10.37
N ARG A 83 -6.70 0.61 9.40
CA ARG A 83 -7.48 0.18 8.23
C ARG A 83 -6.75 -0.81 7.35
N LEU A 84 -5.42 -0.72 7.25
CA LEU A 84 -4.61 -1.66 6.46
C LEU A 84 -4.55 -3.03 7.11
N LEU A 85 -4.39 -3.09 8.44
CA LEU A 85 -4.34 -4.34 9.20
C LEU A 85 -5.71 -5.00 9.33
N ASP A 86 -6.79 -4.21 9.36
CA ASP A 86 -8.18 -4.69 9.36
C ASP A 86 -8.61 -5.28 8.01
N LEU A 87 -7.81 -5.14 6.94
CA LEU A 87 -8.14 -5.73 5.66
C LEU A 87 -8.20 -7.26 5.77
N PRO A 88 -9.31 -7.90 5.36
CA PRO A 88 -9.40 -9.35 5.37
C PRO A 88 -8.37 -9.96 4.42
N GLU A 89 -7.96 -11.20 4.68
CA GLU A 89 -6.99 -11.90 3.83
C GLU A 89 -7.48 -11.98 2.37
N PRO A 90 -6.59 -11.88 1.37
CA PRO A 90 -6.98 -12.00 -0.02
C PRO A 90 -7.73 -13.30 -0.31
N GLY A 91 -8.90 -13.18 -0.95
CA GLY A 91 -9.79 -14.30 -1.26
C GLY A 91 -10.80 -14.66 -0.17
N ALA A 92 -10.73 -14.02 1.00
CA ALA A 92 -11.80 -14.12 1.99
C ALA A 92 -13.07 -13.39 1.52
N ARG A 93 -14.22 -13.75 2.09
CA ARG A 93 -15.47 -13.01 1.89
C ARG A 93 -15.26 -11.54 2.30
N ASN A 94 -15.63 -10.61 1.42
CA ASN A 94 -15.44 -9.16 1.57
C ASN A 94 -14.01 -8.63 1.37
N ALA A 95 -13.07 -9.46 0.90
CA ALA A 95 -11.76 -8.95 0.51
C ALA A 95 -11.87 -7.97 -0.66
N PRO A 96 -11.22 -6.79 -0.59
CA PRO A 96 -11.13 -5.89 -1.73
C PRO A 96 -10.50 -6.62 -2.91
N THR A 97 -11.18 -6.59 -4.04
CA THR A 97 -10.74 -7.23 -5.29
C THR A 97 -10.93 -6.26 -6.43
N LEU A 98 -10.11 -6.39 -7.48
CA LEU A 98 -10.38 -5.67 -8.72
C LEU A 98 -11.72 -6.18 -9.25
N MET A 99 -12.65 -5.27 -9.50
CA MET A 99 -13.82 -5.61 -10.29
C MET A 99 -13.32 -6.08 -11.65
N LYS A 100 -13.58 -7.35 -12.00
CA LYS A 100 -13.51 -7.77 -13.40
C LYS A 100 -14.58 -6.96 -14.12
N ALA A 101 -14.16 -6.04 -14.99
CA ALA A 101 -15.06 -5.20 -15.78
C ALA A 101 -16.20 -6.06 -16.32
N THR A 102 -17.38 -5.89 -15.72
CA THR A 102 -18.62 -6.49 -16.16
C THR A 102 -19.62 -5.35 -16.16
N ALA A 103 -20.06 -5.03 -17.38
CA ALA A 103 -20.96 -3.95 -17.77
C ALA A 103 -20.36 -2.51 -17.76
N SER A 104 -20.56 -1.86 -18.91
CA SER A 104 -19.98 -0.60 -19.40
C SER A 104 -20.32 0.69 -18.61
N ASP A 105 -21.07 0.63 -17.51
CA ASP A 105 -21.76 1.82 -17.00
C ASP A 105 -21.04 2.53 -15.84
N LEU A 106 -19.89 2.03 -15.40
CA LEU A 106 -19.12 2.61 -14.29
C LEU A 106 -17.64 2.79 -14.64
N ALA A 107 -17.35 3.49 -15.74
CA ALA A 107 -16.01 3.97 -16.05
C ALA A 107 -15.61 5.09 -15.06
N VAL A 108 -15.34 4.70 -13.80
CA VAL A 108 -14.79 5.59 -12.79
C VAL A 108 -13.28 5.70 -13.02
N VAL A 109 -12.85 6.95 -13.17
CA VAL A 109 -11.49 7.43 -13.34
C VAL A 109 -10.50 6.74 -12.38
N THR A 110 -9.64 5.88 -12.91
CA THR A 110 -8.50 5.30 -12.18
C THR A 110 -7.18 5.78 -12.78
N THR A 111 -6.85 7.05 -12.52
CA THR A 111 -5.46 7.50 -12.56
C THR A 111 -4.89 7.40 -11.15
N LEU A 112 -3.92 6.51 -10.96
CA LEU A 112 -3.13 6.47 -9.73
C LEU A 112 -2.48 7.86 -9.51
N PRO A 113 -2.59 8.48 -8.33
CA PRO A 113 -2.01 9.79 -8.06
C PRO A 113 -0.48 9.80 -7.94
N PHE A 114 0.20 8.65 -8.10
CA PHE A 114 1.66 8.56 -8.05
C PHE A 114 2.23 7.44 -8.94
N LYS A 115 3.45 7.66 -9.44
CA LYS A 115 4.25 6.65 -10.14
C LYS A 115 5.12 5.89 -9.14
N LEU A 116 4.76 4.65 -8.80
CA LEU A 116 5.62 3.77 -8.03
C LEU A 116 6.75 3.22 -8.93
N LYS A 117 7.94 3.83 -8.87
CA LYS A 117 9.17 3.28 -9.44
C LYS A 117 9.76 2.27 -8.46
N LEU A 118 9.68 0.98 -8.77
CA LEU A 118 10.44 -0.05 -8.07
C LEU A 118 11.87 -0.09 -8.64
N PRO A 119 12.91 -0.28 -7.81
CA PRO A 119 14.25 -0.52 -8.30
C PRO A 119 14.29 -1.84 -9.11
N PRO A 120 15.11 -1.90 -10.19
CA PRO A 120 15.28 -3.14 -10.93
C PRO A 120 15.89 -4.22 -10.01
N GLY A 121 15.21 -5.38 -9.89
CA GLY A 121 15.67 -6.52 -9.08
C GLY A 121 14.82 -6.85 -7.84
N ALA A 122 13.71 -6.15 -7.58
CA ALA A 122 12.85 -6.40 -6.41
C ALA A 122 11.94 -7.65 -6.50
N ILE A 123 12.04 -8.45 -7.56
CA ILE A 123 11.27 -9.68 -7.76
C ILE A 123 12.16 -10.69 -8.48
N ALA A 124 12.58 -11.72 -7.73
CA ALA A 124 13.13 -12.97 -8.25
C ALA A 124 12.00 -13.99 -8.39
#